data_AF-A0A7S0M546-F1
#
_entry.id   AF-A0A7S0M546-F1
#
_cell.length_a   1.000
_cell.length_b   1.000
_cell.length_c   1.000
_cell.angle_alpha   90.00
_cell.angle_beta   90.00
_cell.angle_gamma   90.00
#
_symmetry.space_group_name_H-M   'P 1'
#
loop_
_entity.id
_entity.type
_entity.pdbx_description
1 polymer ?
#
loop_
_entity_poly.entity_id
_entity_poly.type
_entity_poly.pdbx_seq_one_letter_code
_entity_poly.pdbx_strand_id
1 'polypeptide(L)'
;GCSCLLCLDVLPRLSFIADLKRDIYWCDMAEMWDKVIPRISRKELSVSQFYEKYMIPNRPVIITDMVEGWGATHWVKPDGSLNTAAIKEAFGNAEVTVHNCSRQIQDLGRLETTDMTVGEYLDWWDGRPQSSDADQLLYLKDWNFCKENPT
;
A
#
# COMPACT_ATOMS: atom_id res chain seq x y z
N GLY A 1 -14.92 -3.11 -13.24
CA GLY A 1 -13.46 -2.97 -13.12
C GLY A 1 -13.16 -2.34 -11.79
N CYS A 2 -12.76 -3.13 -10.80
CA CYS A 2 -12.44 -2.65 -9.46
C CYS A 2 -10.99 -3.02 -9.18
N SER A 3 -10.08 -2.08 -9.41
CA SER A 3 -8.77 -2.11 -8.77
C SER A 3 -8.98 -1.62 -7.35
N CYS A 4 -8.98 -2.56 -6.42
CA CYS A 4 -9.04 -2.30 -5.00
C CYS A 4 -7.68 -1.70 -4.60
N LEU A 5 -7.61 -0.37 -4.51
CA LEU A 5 -6.50 0.35 -3.89
C LEU A 5 -6.49 -0.01 -2.41
N LEU A 6 -5.56 -0.88 -2.02
CA LEU A 6 -5.15 -1.00 -0.62
C LEU A 6 -4.53 0.34 -0.20
N CYS A 7 -5.27 1.02 0.68
CA CYS A 7 -4.91 2.07 1.62
C CYS A 7 -3.55 2.77 1.43
N LEU A 8 -3.65 4.07 1.21
CA LEU A 8 -2.57 5.07 1.23
C LEU A 8 -1.84 5.21 2.58
N ASP A 9 -2.12 4.36 3.58
CA ASP A 9 -1.50 4.42 4.91
C ASP A 9 -0.19 3.59 5.04
N VAL A 10 0.28 2.95 3.96
CA VAL A 10 1.59 2.26 3.95
C VAL A 10 2.73 3.17 3.46
N LEU A 11 2.41 4.36 2.93
CA LEU A 11 3.39 5.25 2.32
C LEU A 11 4.43 5.88 3.26
N PRO A 12 4.22 6.06 4.59
CA PRO A 12 5.31 6.55 5.44
C PRO A 12 6.38 5.50 5.76
N ARG A 13 6.18 4.21 5.39
CA ARG A 13 7.08 3.12 5.78
C ARG A 13 7.64 2.29 4.62
N LEU A 14 7.38 2.67 3.38
CA LEU A 14 8.10 2.16 2.22
C LEU A 14 9.28 3.09 1.87
N SER A 15 10.23 3.23 2.80
CA SER A 15 11.51 3.90 2.57
C SER A 15 12.48 3.07 1.71
N PHE A 16 12.04 1.96 1.12
CA PHE A 16 12.94 0.89 0.69
C PHE A 16 13.09 0.64 -0.81
N ILE A 17 12.38 1.37 -1.68
CA ILE A 17 12.52 1.24 -3.14
C ILE A 17 13.40 2.35 -3.74
N ALA A 18 14.11 3.14 -2.93
CA ALA A 18 14.98 4.20 -3.45
C ALA A 18 16.37 4.19 -2.80
N ASP A 19 17.36 3.73 -3.56
CA ASP A 19 18.80 3.81 -3.29
C ASP A 19 19.23 5.02 -2.45
N LEU A 20 19.68 4.74 -1.22
CA LEU A 20 20.87 5.18 -0.44
C LEU A 20 21.55 6.56 -0.66
N LYS A 21 20.91 7.53 -1.33
CA LYS A 21 21.27 8.97 -1.28
C LYS A 21 20.06 9.85 -0.99
N ARG A 22 18.91 9.25 -0.68
CA ARG A 22 17.60 9.90 -0.72
C ARG A 22 16.93 10.03 0.65
N ASP A 23 17.54 9.55 1.74
CA ASP A 23 16.91 9.51 3.07
C ASP A 23 16.75 10.89 3.73
N ILE A 24 17.64 11.84 3.44
CA ILE A 24 17.50 13.24 3.90
C ILE A 24 16.40 13.94 3.09
N TYR A 25 16.35 13.72 1.78
CA TYR A 25 15.34 14.33 0.90
C TYR A 25 13.93 13.75 1.09
N TRP A 26 13.79 12.47 1.44
CA TRP A 26 12.48 11.84 1.60
C TRP A 26 11.76 12.19 2.90
N CYS A 27 12.46 12.36 4.02
CA CYS A 27 11.81 12.83 5.25
C CYS A 27 11.31 14.27 5.07
N ASP A 28 12.15 15.12 4.47
CA ASP A 28 11.78 16.50 4.12
C ASP A 28 10.62 16.56 3.11
N MET A 29 10.60 15.65 2.12
CA MET A 29 9.50 15.52 1.17
C MET A 29 8.25 14.95 1.83
N ALA A 30 8.30 13.91 2.66
CA ALA A 30 7.11 13.39 3.34
C ALA A 30 6.43 14.49 4.18
N GLU A 31 7.21 15.25 4.96
CA GLU A 31 6.71 16.40 5.71
C GLU A 31 6.21 17.55 4.82
N MET A 32 6.86 17.78 3.66
CA MET A 32 6.42 18.78 2.69
C MET A 32 5.11 18.36 2.01
N TRP A 33 4.97 17.11 1.60
CA TRP A 33 3.79 16.60 0.89
C TRP A 33 2.59 16.52 1.83
N ASP A 34 2.81 16.25 3.11
CA ASP A 34 1.76 16.32 4.14
C ASP A 34 1.19 17.73 4.31
N LYS A 35 2.02 18.76 4.05
CA LYS A 35 1.62 20.17 4.05
C LYS A 35 1.08 20.66 2.71
N VAL A 36 1.41 19.99 1.60
CA VAL A 36 1.12 20.45 0.22
C VAL A 36 -0.17 19.85 -0.33
N ILE A 37 -0.54 18.61 0.03
CA ILE A 37 -1.78 17.99 -0.46
C ILE A 37 -2.92 18.29 0.51
N PRO A 38 -3.99 18.98 0.08
CA PRO A 38 -5.14 19.23 0.93
C PRO A 38 -5.81 17.92 1.37
N ARG A 39 -6.16 17.83 2.66
CA ARG A 39 -6.99 16.77 3.25
C ARG A 39 -8.37 17.34 3.55
N ILE A 40 -9.41 16.72 3.01
CA ILE A 40 -10.79 17.21 3.17
C ILE A 40 -11.69 16.03 3.52
N SER A 41 -12.53 16.18 4.54
CA SER A 41 -13.53 15.18 4.88
C SER A 41 -14.52 14.99 3.73
N ARG A 42 -14.92 13.75 3.48
CA ARG A 42 -16.02 13.45 2.55
C ARG A 42 -17.28 14.26 2.87
N LYS A 43 -17.54 14.56 4.14
CA LYS A 43 -18.73 15.33 4.57
C LYS A 43 -18.69 16.79 4.13
N GLU A 44 -17.51 17.32 3.83
CA GLU A 44 -17.26 18.72 3.49
C GLU A 44 -17.03 18.94 1.98
N LEU A 45 -16.97 17.86 1.19
CA LEU A 45 -16.63 17.90 -0.23
C LEU A 45 -17.75 17.31 -1.09
N SER A 46 -18.49 18.17 -1.77
CA SER A 46 -19.48 17.73 -2.76
C SER A 46 -18.82 17.18 -4.01
N VAL A 47 -19.53 16.34 -4.77
CA VAL A 47 -19.03 15.76 -6.03
C VAL A 47 -18.69 16.85 -7.05
N SER A 48 -19.53 17.88 -7.19
CA SER A 48 -19.26 19.01 -8.09
C SER A 48 -18.03 19.81 -7.67
N GLN A 49 -17.87 20.06 -6.36
CA GLN A 49 -16.68 20.72 -5.83
C GLN A 49 -15.41 19.90 -6.08
N PHE A 50 -15.48 18.59 -5.88
CA PHE A 50 -14.37 17.69 -6.22
C PHE A 50 -14.02 17.77 -7.71
N TYR A 51 -15.03 17.70 -8.57
CA TYR A 51 -14.86 17.74 -10.02
C TYR A 51 -14.20 19.04 -10.49
N GLU A 52 -14.73 20.19 -10.09
CA GLU A 52 -14.27 21.50 -10.54
C GLU A 52 -12.93 21.91 -9.93
N LYS A 53 -12.72 21.63 -8.64
CA LYS A 53 -11.54 22.13 -7.91
C LYS A 53 -10.34 21.21 -7.98
N TYR A 54 -10.55 19.90 -8.20
CA TYR A 54 -9.48 18.90 -8.15
C TYR A 54 -9.38 18.08 -9.43
N MET A 55 -10.48 17.51 -9.92
CA MET A 55 -10.43 16.62 -11.09
C MET A 55 -10.10 17.36 -12.39
N ILE A 56 -10.87 18.38 -12.77
CA ILE A 56 -10.63 19.18 -13.99
C ILE A 56 -9.21 19.77 -14.01
N PRO A 57 -8.74 20.46 -12.95
CA PRO A 57 -7.41 21.03 -12.95
C PRO A 57 -6.30 20.01 -12.66
N ASN A 58 -6.63 18.72 -12.49
CA ASN A 58 -5.71 17.64 -12.16
C ASN A 58 -4.86 17.93 -10.91
N ARG A 59 -5.50 18.39 -9.83
CA ARG A 59 -4.86 18.69 -8.55
C ARG A 59 -5.07 17.55 -7.55
N PRO A 60 -4.02 17.11 -6.85
CA PRO A 60 -4.14 16.06 -5.84
C PRO A 60 -4.94 16.56 -4.64
N VAL A 61 -5.72 15.65 -4.05
CA VAL A 61 -6.46 15.83 -2.80
C VAL A 61 -6.60 14.48 -2.12
N ILE A 62 -6.48 14.47 -0.78
CA ILE A 62 -6.79 13.30 0.03
C ILE A 62 -8.19 13.50 0.60
N ILE A 63 -9.11 12.59 0.26
CA ILE A 63 -10.47 12.60 0.79
C ILE A 63 -10.52 11.68 2.00
N THR A 64 -10.76 12.23 3.19
CA THR A 64 -10.87 11.45 4.43
C THR A 64 -12.32 11.02 4.69
N ASP A 65 -12.52 10.13 5.66
CA ASP A 65 -13.86 9.67 6.10
C ASP A 65 -14.70 8.98 5.00
N MET A 66 -14.04 8.34 4.04
CA MET A 66 -14.66 7.63 2.90
C MET A 66 -14.92 6.16 3.16
N VAL A 67 -14.11 5.55 4.03
CA VAL A 67 -13.99 4.09 4.15
C VAL A 67 -14.73 3.53 5.37
N GLU A 68 -15.52 4.36 6.05
CA GLU A 68 -16.36 3.92 7.16
C GLU A 68 -17.33 2.83 6.68
N GLY A 69 -17.35 1.70 7.40
CA GLY A 69 -18.17 0.53 7.06
C GLY A 69 -17.59 -0.39 5.97
N TRP A 70 -16.41 -0.11 5.41
CA TRP A 70 -15.76 -1.04 4.49
C TRP A 70 -15.32 -2.31 5.23
N GLY A 71 -15.51 -3.49 4.63
CA GLY A 71 -15.06 -4.76 5.22
C GLY A 71 -13.56 -4.78 5.54
N ALA A 72 -12.76 -4.06 4.75
CA ALA A 72 -11.32 -3.87 4.94
C ALA A 72 -10.94 -3.17 6.26
N THR A 73 -11.89 -2.54 6.96
CA THR A 73 -11.62 -1.95 8.29
C THR A 73 -11.17 -3.00 9.32
N HIS A 74 -11.56 -4.26 9.17
CA HIS A 74 -11.11 -5.37 10.02
C HIS A 74 -9.63 -5.76 9.80
N TRP A 75 -9.04 -5.30 8.70
CA TRP A 75 -7.63 -5.54 8.37
C TRP A 75 -6.69 -4.58 9.11
N VAL A 76 -7.22 -3.69 9.94
CA VAL A 76 -6.46 -2.71 10.72
C VAL A 76 -6.71 -2.96 12.20
N LYS A 77 -5.63 -3.00 13.00
CA LYS A 77 -5.68 -3.11 14.46
C LYS A 77 -6.05 -1.76 15.10
N PRO A 78 -6.47 -1.71 16.37
CA PRO A 78 -6.77 -0.45 17.06
C PRO A 78 -5.60 0.56 17.10
N ASP A 79 -4.35 0.10 16.97
CA ASP A 79 -3.15 0.93 16.91
C ASP A 79 -2.83 1.45 15.49
N GLY A 80 -3.69 1.17 14.51
CA GLY A 80 -3.51 1.56 13.11
C GLY A 80 -2.58 0.63 12.31
N SER A 81 -2.00 -0.40 12.93
CA SER A 81 -1.15 -1.36 12.22
C SER A 81 -1.95 -2.43 11.49
N LEU A 82 -1.31 -3.13 10.56
CA LEU A 82 -1.93 -4.22 9.79
C LEU A 82 -2.32 -5.38 10.71
N ASN A 83 -3.57 -5.86 10.56
CA ASN A 83 -4.08 -7.06 11.20
C ASN A 83 -3.83 -8.28 10.30
N THR A 84 -2.59 -8.77 10.31
CA THR A 84 -2.16 -9.92 9.51
C THR A 84 -2.96 -11.18 9.82
N ALA A 85 -3.32 -11.41 11.09
CA ALA A 85 -4.14 -12.54 11.50
C ALA A 85 -5.51 -12.56 10.81
N ALA A 86 -6.22 -11.42 10.78
CA ALA A 86 -7.53 -11.33 10.12
C ALA A 86 -7.43 -11.53 8.60
N ILE A 87 -6.39 -10.99 7.96
CA ILE A 87 -6.17 -11.19 6.51
C ILE A 87 -5.83 -12.65 6.22
N LYS A 88 -4.98 -13.27 7.05
CA LYS A 88 -4.57 -14.67 6.90
C LYS A 88 -5.73 -15.63 7.13
N GLU A 89 -6.61 -15.36 8.10
CA GLU A 89 -7.83 -16.16 8.33
C GLU A 89 -8.75 -16.12 7.11
N ALA A 90 -8.97 -14.94 6.53
CA ALA A 90 -9.89 -14.79 5.41
C ALA A 90 -9.30 -15.28 4.07
N PHE A 91 -7.99 -15.06 3.83
CA PHE A 91 -7.39 -15.22 2.51
C PHE A 91 -6.04 -15.92 2.49
N GLY A 92 -5.62 -16.55 3.59
CA GLY A 92 -4.28 -17.13 3.72
C GLY A 92 -3.92 -18.16 2.66
N ASN A 93 -4.90 -18.84 2.06
CA ASN A 93 -4.69 -19.83 1.00
C ASN A 93 -4.69 -19.25 -0.42
N ALA A 94 -4.88 -17.94 -0.58
CA ALA A 94 -4.87 -17.31 -1.89
C ALA A 94 -3.44 -17.32 -2.46
N GLU A 95 -3.30 -17.87 -3.67
CA GLU A 95 -2.03 -17.89 -4.41
C GLU A 95 -1.74 -16.53 -5.01
N VAL A 96 -0.53 -16.01 -4.78
CA VAL A 96 -0.09 -14.69 -5.22
C VAL A 96 1.34 -14.71 -5.74
N THR A 97 1.62 -13.87 -6.72
CA THR A 97 2.99 -13.59 -7.18
C THR A 97 3.55 -12.39 -6.42
N VAL A 98 4.67 -12.59 -5.73
CA VAL A 98 5.32 -11.58 -4.91
C VAL A 98 6.66 -11.18 -5.52
N HIS A 99 6.96 -9.89 -5.56
CA HIS A 99 8.24 -9.37 -6.06
C HIS A 99 9.29 -9.34 -4.94
N ASN A 100 10.49 -9.83 -5.21
CA ASN A 100 11.64 -9.62 -4.35
C ASN A 100 12.43 -8.40 -4.82
N CYS A 101 12.24 -7.27 -4.14
CA CYS A 101 12.86 -5.99 -4.44
C CYS A 101 14.36 -5.94 -4.11
N SER A 102 14.91 -6.88 -3.33
CA SER A 102 16.36 -6.97 -3.08
C SER A 102 17.14 -7.61 -4.23
N ARG A 103 16.44 -8.23 -5.20
CA ARG A 103 17.04 -8.99 -6.29
C ARG A 103 16.53 -8.53 -7.63
N GLN A 104 17.40 -7.86 -8.37
CA GLN A 104 17.13 -7.46 -9.75
C GLN A 104 17.67 -8.51 -10.73
N ILE A 105 16.82 -8.89 -11.69
CA ILE A 105 17.24 -9.68 -12.84
C ILE A 105 17.99 -8.74 -13.78
N GLN A 106 19.32 -8.86 -13.76
CA GLN A 106 20.28 -7.93 -14.37
C GLN A 106 20.01 -7.68 -15.87
N ASP A 107 19.45 -8.67 -16.58
CA ASP A 107 19.28 -8.61 -18.03
C ASP A 107 17.99 -7.92 -18.50
N LEU A 108 17.02 -7.68 -17.61
CA LEU A 108 15.67 -7.23 -18.00
C LEU A 108 15.15 -6.03 -17.19
N GLY A 109 15.91 -5.55 -16.20
CA GLY A 109 15.44 -4.49 -15.29
C GLY A 109 14.19 -4.90 -14.49
N ARG A 110 13.90 -6.20 -14.41
CA ARG A 110 12.76 -6.77 -13.69
C ARG A 110 13.19 -7.25 -12.31
N LEU A 111 12.29 -7.15 -11.34
CA LEU A 111 12.47 -7.77 -10.03
C LEU A 111 12.23 -9.28 -10.14
N GLU A 112 12.97 -10.06 -9.37
CA GLU A 112 12.68 -11.49 -9.18
C GLU A 112 11.26 -11.64 -8.60
N THR A 113 10.52 -12.64 -9.06
CA THR A 113 9.18 -12.95 -8.55
C THR A 113 9.13 -14.36 -8.01
N THR A 114 8.32 -14.57 -6.98
CA THR A 114 8.06 -15.88 -6.38
C THR A 114 6.57 -16.04 -6.14
N ASP A 115 6.02 -17.16 -6.59
CA ASP A 115 4.64 -17.55 -6.27
C ASP A 115 4.62 -18.14 -4.85
N MET A 116 3.67 -17.68 -4.04
CA MET A 116 3.43 -18.14 -2.67
C MET A 116 1.99 -17.83 -2.28
N THR A 117 1.55 -18.38 -1.16
CA THR A 117 0.27 -18.03 -0.58
C THR A 117 0.33 -16.67 0.15
N VAL A 118 -0.81 -15.99 0.27
CA VAL A 118 -0.93 -14.79 1.13
C VAL A 118 -0.53 -15.11 2.57
N GLY A 119 -0.83 -16.31 3.07
CA GLY A 119 -0.43 -16.75 4.40
C GLY A 119 1.09 -16.78 4.57
N GLU A 120 1.82 -17.34 3.61
CA GLU A 120 3.29 -17.36 3.60
C GLU A 120 3.87 -15.95 3.50
N TYR A 121 3.30 -15.09 2.65
CA TYR A 121 3.70 -13.68 2.57
C TYR A 121 3.50 -12.94 3.89
N LEU A 122 2.39 -13.17 4.58
CA LEU A 122 2.09 -12.53 5.87
C LEU A 122 2.97 -13.07 7.01
N ASP A 123 3.32 -14.36 6.99
CA ASP A 123 4.30 -14.93 7.92
C ASP A 123 5.68 -14.29 7.74
N TRP A 124 6.10 -14.12 6.48
CA TRP A 124 7.29 -13.33 6.18
C TRP A 124 7.13 -11.89 6.66
N TRP A 125 5.99 -11.23 6.39
CA TRP A 125 5.75 -9.86 6.80
C TRP A 125 5.94 -9.70 8.30
N ASP A 126 5.30 -10.51 9.12
CA ASP A 126 5.41 -10.40 10.58
C ASP A 126 6.83 -10.72 11.10
N GLY A 127 7.57 -11.61 10.43
CA GLY A 127 8.93 -12.01 10.80
C GLY A 127 10.07 -11.20 10.16
N ARG A 128 9.77 -10.28 9.23
CA ARG A 128 10.80 -9.63 8.40
C ARG A 128 11.76 -8.76 9.21
N PRO A 129 13.05 -8.69 8.82
CA PRO A 129 13.95 -7.69 9.36
C PRO A 129 13.45 -6.28 9.04
N GLN A 130 13.52 -5.39 10.02
CA GLN A 130 13.17 -3.97 9.82
C GLN A 130 14.33 -3.15 9.23
N SER A 131 15.50 -3.77 9.03
CA SER A 131 16.71 -3.13 8.49
C SER A 131 16.76 -3.16 6.96
N SER A 132 17.54 -2.24 6.40
CA SER A 132 17.81 -2.17 4.95
C SER A 132 18.50 -3.37 4.36
N ASP A 133 19.29 -4.04 5.18
CA ASP A 133 20.21 -5.06 4.71
C ASP A 133 19.56 -6.45 4.77
N ALA A 134 18.23 -6.50 4.66
CA ALA A 134 17.50 -7.75 4.61
C ALA A 134 17.82 -8.47 3.29
N ASP A 135 18.22 -9.73 3.37
CA ASP A 135 18.48 -10.60 2.21
C ASP A 135 17.25 -10.73 1.29
N GLN A 136 16.06 -10.42 1.81
CA GLN A 136 14.78 -10.54 1.13
C GLN A 136 13.87 -9.35 1.47
N LEU A 137 13.48 -8.60 0.43
CA LEU A 137 12.53 -7.50 0.53
C LEU A 137 11.33 -7.81 -0.36
N LEU A 138 10.31 -8.45 0.19
CA LEU A 138 9.13 -8.85 -0.56
C LEU A 138 8.09 -7.73 -0.69
N TYR A 139 7.47 -7.65 -1.86
CA TYR A 139 6.41 -6.71 -2.17
C TYR A 139 5.27 -7.40 -2.93
N LEU A 140 4.10 -7.49 -2.29
CA LEU A 140 2.87 -7.96 -2.90
C LEU A 140 2.12 -6.78 -3.54
N LYS A 141 2.04 -6.77 -4.87
CA LYS A 141 1.39 -5.71 -5.66
C LYS A 141 0.39 -6.32 -6.64
N ASP A 142 -0.63 -5.56 -7.00
CA ASP A 142 -1.59 -5.88 -8.07
C ASP A 142 -2.30 -7.24 -7.87
N TRP A 143 -2.46 -7.68 -6.60
CA TRP A 143 -3.24 -8.86 -6.28
C TRP A 143 -4.66 -8.67 -6.82
N ASN A 144 -5.11 -9.58 -7.70
CA ASN A 144 -6.46 -9.56 -8.29
C ASN A 144 -7.54 -9.97 -7.29
N PHE A 145 -7.39 -9.58 -6.02
CA PHE A 145 -8.24 -9.91 -4.89
C PHE A 145 -9.73 -9.84 -5.22
N CYS A 146 -10.16 -8.72 -5.81
CA CYS A 146 -11.57 -8.45 -6.11
C CYS A 146 -12.14 -9.27 -7.29
N LYS A 147 -11.29 -9.90 -8.12
CA LYS A 147 -11.73 -10.91 -9.11
C LYS A 147 -11.86 -12.29 -8.48
N GLU A 148 -10.96 -12.61 -7.56
CA GLU A 148 -10.89 -13.91 -6.88
C GLU A 148 -11.92 -14.03 -5.74
N ASN A 149 -12.32 -12.89 -5.16
CA ASN A 149 -13.26 -12.78 -4.04
C ASN A 149 -14.35 -11.74 -4.34
N PRO A 150 -15.35 -12.08 -5.19
CA PRO A 150 -16.46 -11.17 -5.49
C PRO A 150 -17.37 -10.97 -4.27
N THR A 151 -17.70 -9.71 -3.96
CA THR A 151 -18.68 -9.30 -2.94
C THR A 151 -20.10 -9.21 -3.49
#